data_AF-A0A7J7U1A3-F1
#
_entry.id   AF-A0A7J7U1A3-F1
#
_cell.length_a   1.000
_cell.length_b   1.000
_cell.length_c   1.000
_cell.angle_alpha   90.00
_cell.angle_beta   90.00
_cell.angle_gamma   90.00
#
_symmetry.space_group_name_H-M   'P 1'
#
loop_
_entity.id
_entity.type
_entity.pdbx_description
1 polymer ?
#
loop_
_entity_poly.entity_id
_entity_poly.type
_entity_poly.pdbx_seq_one_letter_code
_entity_poly.pdbx_strand_id
1 'polypeptide(L)'
;MFPCCYNILTGLSGPPGAGKSTFIEYFGKMLTERGHKLSVLAVDPSSCTSGGSLLGDKTRMTELSRDMNAYIRPSPAGGTLGGVTRTTNEAILLCEGGGYDIILIETVGVGQSEFAVADMVDMFVLLLPPAGGDELQGIKRGIIEMADLVAITKSDGDLVVPARRIQAEYVSALKLLRKRSEVWRPKVVRISARSGEGITEMWDKMKEFRDLMLASGELIARRQKQQKVWMWNLIQESVLEHFRTHPTVREQIPLLERKVLSGALSPGLAADLLLKAFKTKTNEIHPIQ
;
A
#
# COMPACT_ATOMS: atom_id res chain seq x y z
N MET A 1 10.26 14.17 18.26
CA MET A 1 9.79 13.63 16.97
C MET A 1 10.78 12.55 16.61
N PHE A 2 10.39 11.27 16.60
CA PHE A 2 11.29 10.23 16.07
C PHE A 2 11.45 10.52 14.58
N PRO A 3 12.65 10.86 14.07
CA PRO A 3 12.83 11.00 12.64
C PRO A 3 12.56 9.64 12.01
N CYS A 4 11.84 9.60 10.88
CA CYS A 4 11.71 8.36 10.15
C CYS A 4 13.11 7.85 9.78
N CYS A 5 13.49 6.67 10.28
CA CYS A 5 14.82 6.10 10.12
C CYS A 5 15.01 5.39 8.76
N TYR A 6 13.91 5.12 8.05
CA TYR A 6 13.98 4.56 6.70
C TYR A 6 14.30 5.63 5.66
N ASN A 7 15.03 5.21 4.64
CA ASN A 7 15.47 6.01 3.51
C ASN A 7 14.30 6.34 2.58
N ILE A 8 13.56 5.31 2.15
CA ILE A 8 12.37 5.47 1.31
C ILE A 8 11.35 4.35 1.54
N LEU A 9 10.08 4.73 1.67
CA LEU A 9 8.92 3.85 1.69
C LEU A 9 8.23 3.89 0.34
N THR A 10 8.25 2.80 -0.43
CA THR A 10 7.75 2.77 -1.82
C THR A 10 6.56 1.84 -1.97
N GLY A 11 5.47 2.34 -2.54
CA GLY A 11 4.33 1.52 -2.95
C GLY A 11 4.49 1.03 -4.38
N LEU A 12 4.25 -0.26 -4.61
CA LEU A 12 4.31 -0.92 -5.91
C LEU A 12 2.92 -1.43 -6.27
N SER A 13 2.40 -0.98 -7.40
CA SER A 13 1.13 -1.46 -7.95
C SER A 13 1.26 -1.75 -9.45
N GLY A 14 0.31 -2.49 -9.99
CA GLY A 14 0.27 -2.87 -11.39
C GLY A 14 -0.68 -4.04 -11.61
N PRO A 15 -1.19 -4.23 -12.83
CA PRO A 15 -2.11 -5.32 -13.13
C PRO A 15 -1.50 -6.70 -12.85
N PRO A 16 -2.33 -7.75 -12.67
CA PRO A 16 -1.85 -9.13 -12.66
C PRO A 16 -0.99 -9.40 -13.89
N GLY A 17 0.15 -10.08 -13.70
CA GLY A 17 1.08 -10.36 -14.81
C GLY A 17 1.99 -9.20 -15.24
N ALA A 18 1.92 -8.03 -14.59
CA ALA A 18 2.84 -6.91 -14.85
C ALA A 18 4.32 -7.22 -14.52
N GLY A 19 4.61 -8.33 -13.84
CA GLY A 19 5.96 -8.71 -13.45
C GLY A 19 6.43 -8.11 -12.12
N LYS A 20 5.50 -7.74 -11.22
CA LYS A 20 5.81 -7.13 -9.91
C LYS A 20 6.75 -7.97 -9.06
N SER A 21 6.40 -9.23 -8.79
CA SER A 21 7.23 -10.12 -7.95
C SER A 21 8.61 -10.36 -8.56
N THR A 22 8.70 -10.55 -9.89
CA THR A 22 9.99 -10.68 -10.60
C THR A 22 10.82 -9.40 -10.50
N PHE A 23 10.19 -8.23 -10.60
CA PHE A 23 10.85 -6.95 -10.38
C PHE A 23 11.35 -6.83 -8.94
N ILE A 24 10.52 -7.12 -7.94
CA ILE A 24 10.89 -7.04 -6.52
C ILE A 24 12.07 -7.97 -6.20
N GLU A 25 12.07 -9.19 -6.73
CA GLU A 25 13.18 -10.13 -6.54
C GLU A 25 14.49 -9.59 -7.10
N TYR A 26 14.51 -9.16 -8.37
CA TYR A 26 15.72 -8.62 -9.00
C TYR A 26 16.17 -7.32 -8.33
N PHE A 27 15.26 -6.37 -8.17
CA PHE A 27 15.52 -5.07 -7.56
C PHE A 27 15.99 -5.22 -6.12
N GLY A 28 15.36 -6.11 -5.36
CA GLY A 28 15.72 -6.38 -3.98
C GLY A 28 17.12 -6.94 -3.83
N LYS A 29 17.48 -7.92 -4.66
CA LYS A 29 18.85 -8.47 -4.68
C LYS A 29 19.88 -7.39 -5.02
N MET A 30 19.61 -6.57 -6.04
CA MET A 30 20.49 -5.46 -6.40
C MET A 30 20.69 -4.47 -5.24
N LEU A 31 19.65 -4.23 -4.42
CA LEU A 31 19.74 -3.36 -3.25
C LEU A 31 20.51 -4.00 -2.10
N THR A 32 20.27 -5.27 -1.80
CA THR A 32 20.98 -5.97 -0.71
C THR A 32 22.45 -6.19 -1.05
N GLU A 33 22.80 -6.45 -2.32
CA GLU A 33 24.19 -6.47 -2.82
C GLU A 33 24.90 -5.11 -2.67
N ARG A 34 24.13 -4.02 -2.64
CA ARG A 34 24.62 -2.65 -2.36
C ARG A 34 24.61 -2.28 -0.87
N GLY A 35 24.33 -3.24 0.01
CA GLY A 35 24.38 -3.07 1.46
C GLY A 35 23.10 -2.51 2.10
N HIS A 36 22.01 -2.37 1.34
CA HIS A 36 20.72 -1.96 1.91
C HIS A 36 20.02 -3.12 2.64
N LYS A 37 19.23 -2.77 3.65
CA LYS A 37 18.30 -3.70 4.31
C LYS A 37 16.89 -3.43 3.79
N LEU A 38 16.34 -4.42 3.09
CA LEU A 38 15.06 -4.31 2.40
C LEU A 38 13.94 -5.06 3.13
N SER A 39 12.80 -4.40 3.34
CA SER A 39 11.55 -5.06 3.71
C SER A 39 10.56 -5.02 2.54
N VAL A 40 9.85 -6.13 2.30
CA VAL A 40 8.75 -6.25 1.34
C VAL A 40 7.50 -6.67 2.09
N LEU A 41 6.48 -5.81 2.06
CA LEU A 41 5.19 -5.99 2.72
C LEU A 41 4.10 -6.12 1.66
N ALA A 42 3.43 -7.28 1.58
CA ALA A 42 2.31 -7.44 0.68
C ALA A 42 1.00 -6.93 1.32
N VAL A 43 0.14 -6.29 0.53
CA VAL A 43 -1.16 -5.77 0.94
C VAL A 43 -2.24 -6.33 0.01
N ASP A 44 -3.06 -7.23 0.53
CA ASP A 44 -4.17 -7.87 -0.19
C ASP A 44 -5.51 -7.67 0.54
N PRO A 45 -6.42 -6.82 0.04
CA PRO A 45 -7.76 -6.68 0.61
C PRO A 45 -8.65 -7.92 0.43
N SER A 46 -8.29 -8.87 -0.43
CA SER A 46 -9.04 -10.12 -0.60
C SER A 46 -8.65 -11.19 0.44
N SER A 47 -7.57 -10.96 1.21
CA SER A 47 -7.19 -11.80 2.35
C SER A 47 -8.29 -11.94 3.42
N CYS A 48 -9.29 -11.04 3.39
CA CYS A 48 -10.49 -11.07 4.23
C CYS A 48 -11.35 -12.33 4.02
N THR A 49 -11.37 -12.89 2.81
CA THR A 49 -12.17 -14.09 2.48
C THR A 49 -11.35 -15.37 2.49
N SER A 50 -10.04 -15.30 2.22
CA SER A 50 -9.17 -16.48 2.11
C SER A 50 -8.44 -16.85 3.41
N GLY A 51 -8.52 -16.02 4.46
CA GLY A 51 -7.84 -16.27 5.74
C GLY A 51 -6.34 -15.99 5.70
N GLY A 52 -5.90 -15.16 4.74
CA GLY A 52 -4.49 -14.82 4.51
C GLY A 52 -3.70 -15.90 3.79
N SER A 53 -2.59 -15.49 3.17
CA SER A 53 -1.70 -16.40 2.44
C SER A 53 -0.50 -16.76 3.32
N LEU A 54 -0.48 -17.97 3.87
CA LEU A 54 0.63 -18.48 4.68
C LEU A 54 1.93 -18.64 3.87
N LEU A 55 1.84 -18.91 2.56
CA LEU A 55 2.96 -19.36 1.72
C LEU A 55 3.02 -18.74 0.32
N GLY A 56 1.94 -18.14 -0.18
CA GLY A 56 1.75 -17.87 -1.62
C GLY A 56 2.65 -16.78 -2.23
N ASP A 57 3.16 -15.85 -1.42
CA ASP A 57 4.06 -14.79 -1.90
C ASP A 57 5.54 -15.17 -1.78
N LYS A 58 5.91 -16.04 -0.84
CA LYS A 58 7.30 -16.49 -0.66
C LYS A 58 7.79 -17.37 -1.80
N THR A 59 6.90 -18.11 -2.47
CA THR A 59 7.25 -18.95 -3.63
C THR A 59 7.56 -18.14 -4.89
N ARG A 60 7.20 -16.85 -4.93
CA ARG A 60 7.44 -15.97 -6.08
C ARG A 60 8.74 -15.17 -6.00
N MET A 61 9.38 -15.13 -4.83
CA MET A 61 10.63 -14.41 -4.55
C MET A 61 11.60 -15.37 -3.85
N THR A 62 12.08 -16.37 -4.59
CA THR A 62 12.76 -17.55 -4.06
C THR A 62 14.16 -17.26 -3.55
N GLU A 63 14.88 -16.35 -4.22
CA GLU A 63 16.23 -15.96 -3.84
C GLU A 63 16.21 -14.88 -2.76
N LEU A 64 15.39 -13.84 -2.96
CA LEU A 64 15.27 -12.73 -2.02
C LEU A 64 14.76 -13.19 -0.64
N SER A 65 13.88 -14.20 -0.59
CA SER A 65 13.40 -14.76 0.69
C SER A 65 14.48 -15.48 1.51
N ARG A 66 15.65 -15.75 0.93
CA ARG A 66 16.80 -16.37 1.61
C ARG A 66 17.89 -15.36 1.96
N ASP A 67 17.76 -14.12 1.51
CA ASP A 67 18.73 -13.06 1.78
C ASP A 67 18.52 -12.53 3.20
N MET A 68 19.58 -12.57 4.02
CA MET A 68 19.55 -12.11 5.42
C MET A 68 19.35 -10.60 5.57
N ASN A 69 19.61 -9.83 4.50
CA ASN A 69 19.34 -8.40 4.44
C ASN A 69 17.94 -8.09 3.90
N ALA A 70 17.15 -9.10 3.53
CA ALA A 70 15.78 -8.94 3.09
C ALA A 70 14.78 -9.55 4.09
N TYR A 71 13.63 -8.90 4.25
CA TYR A 71 12.49 -9.42 4.98
C TYR A 71 11.25 -9.37 4.12
N ILE A 72 10.55 -10.50 3.98
CA ILE A 72 9.34 -10.60 3.17
C ILE A 72 8.20 -11.04 4.06
N ARG A 73 7.19 -10.18 4.20
CA ARG A 73 5.96 -10.44 4.94
C ARG A 73 4.77 -10.52 3.99
N PRO A 74 4.10 -11.69 3.89
CA PRO A 74 2.87 -11.80 3.12
C PRO A 74 1.74 -10.97 3.74
N SER A 75 0.68 -10.72 2.98
CA SER A 75 -0.47 -9.95 3.47
C SER A 75 -1.05 -10.58 4.73
N PRO A 76 -1.35 -9.77 5.77
CA PRO A 76 -1.97 -10.27 6.99
C PRO A 76 -3.33 -10.93 6.69
N ALA A 77 -3.68 -11.92 7.51
CA ALA A 77 -4.96 -12.61 7.45
C ALA A 77 -6.07 -11.80 8.13
N GLY A 78 -7.18 -11.57 7.45
CA GLY A 78 -8.42 -11.08 8.04
C GLY A 78 -8.53 -9.56 8.27
N GLY A 79 -9.76 -9.07 8.37
CA GLY A 79 -10.11 -7.66 8.60
C GLY A 79 -10.89 -7.04 7.45
N THR A 80 -11.23 -5.75 7.53
CA THR A 80 -11.65 -4.94 6.37
C THR A 80 -10.41 -4.27 5.76
N LEU A 81 -10.54 -3.54 4.63
CA LEU A 81 -9.43 -2.76 4.06
C LEU A 81 -8.72 -1.86 5.11
N GLY A 82 -9.48 -1.34 6.09
CA GLY A 82 -8.94 -0.63 7.25
C GLY A 82 -7.99 -1.51 8.07
N GLY A 83 -8.43 -2.69 8.50
CA GLY A 83 -7.60 -3.61 9.31
C GLY A 83 -6.30 -4.06 8.61
N VAL A 84 -6.34 -4.25 7.28
CA VAL A 84 -5.13 -4.52 6.50
C VAL A 84 -4.18 -3.31 6.52
N THR A 85 -4.73 -2.09 6.39
CA THR A 85 -3.96 -0.84 6.46
C THR A 85 -3.33 -0.64 7.84
N ARG A 86 -4.07 -0.86 8.94
CA ARG A 86 -3.52 -0.81 10.31
C ARG A 86 -2.36 -1.78 10.50
N THR A 87 -2.55 -3.04 10.14
CA THR A 87 -1.52 -4.07 10.33
C THR A 87 -0.28 -3.77 9.49
N THR A 88 -0.47 -3.16 8.32
CA THR A 88 0.64 -2.71 7.46
C THR A 88 1.39 -1.54 8.09
N ASN A 89 0.71 -0.54 8.65
CA ASN A 89 1.35 0.58 9.34
C ASN A 89 2.19 0.12 10.54
N GLU A 90 1.66 -0.80 11.35
CA GLU A 90 2.40 -1.41 12.45
C GLU A 90 3.62 -2.20 11.94
N ALA A 91 3.48 -2.93 10.83
CA ALA A 91 4.59 -3.64 10.18
C ALA A 91 5.69 -2.68 9.67
N ILE A 92 5.31 -1.55 9.07
CA ILE A 92 6.26 -0.51 8.63
C ILE A 92 7.07 -0.01 9.82
N LEU A 93 6.42 0.32 10.95
CA LEU A 93 7.09 0.80 12.15
C LEU A 93 8.06 -0.24 12.73
N LEU A 94 7.68 -1.53 12.72
CA LEU A 94 8.56 -2.61 13.15
C LEU A 94 9.76 -2.80 12.22
N CYS A 95 9.57 -2.68 10.90
CA CYS A 95 10.67 -2.75 9.93
C CYS A 95 11.63 -1.56 10.11
N GLU A 96 11.08 -0.36 10.29
CA GLU A 96 11.86 0.83 10.58
C GLU A 96 12.70 0.65 11.87
N GLY A 97 12.08 0.18 12.96
CA GLY A 97 12.78 -0.13 14.21
C GLY A 97 13.79 -1.27 14.09
N GLY A 98 13.59 -2.19 13.14
CA GLY A 98 14.52 -3.26 12.78
C GLY A 98 15.71 -2.81 11.92
N GLY A 99 15.77 -1.53 11.55
CA GLY A 99 16.85 -0.96 10.75
C GLY A 99 16.74 -1.26 9.25
N TYR A 100 15.56 -1.61 8.75
CA TYR A 100 15.30 -1.68 7.32
C TYR A 100 15.21 -0.27 6.76
N ASP A 101 16.14 0.09 5.88
CA ASP A 101 16.23 1.43 5.30
C ASP A 101 15.40 1.56 4.02
N ILE A 102 15.05 0.46 3.37
CA ILE A 102 14.14 0.45 2.22
C ILE A 102 12.94 -0.43 2.55
N ILE A 103 11.73 0.12 2.40
CA ILE A 103 10.49 -0.62 2.62
C ILE A 103 9.65 -0.55 1.34
N LEU A 104 9.31 -1.70 0.78
CA LEU A 104 8.44 -1.86 -0.37
C LEU A 104 7.08 -2.38 0.08
N ILE A 105 6.01 -1.75 -0.38
CA ILE A 105 4.64 -2.21 -0.17
C ILE A 105 4.07 -2.66 -1.51
N GLU A 106 3.85 -3.94 -1.71
CA GLU A 106 3.22 -4.47 -2.94
C GLU A 106 1.70 -4.60 -2.75
N THR A 107 0.91 -4.07 -3.68
CA THR A 107 -0.51 -4.43 -3.76
C THR A 107 -0.71 -5.76 -4.48
N VAL A 108 -1.45 -6.66 -3.84
CA VAL A 108 -1.90 -7.91 -4.46
C VAL A 108 -3.33 -7.73 -4.96
N GLY A 109 -3.55 -8.00 -6.25
CA GLY A 109 -4.89 -8.11 -6.83
C GLY A 109 -5.52 -6.81 -7.36
N VAL A 110 -6.84 -6.91 -7.60
CA VAL A 110 -7.71 -5.85 -8.14
C VAL A 110 -8.54 -5.25 -7.01
N GLY A 111 -8.44 -3.94 -6.73
CA GLY A 111 -9.11 -3.38 -5.55
C GLY A 111 -9.16 -1.85 -5.46
N GLN A 112 -9.35 -1.37 -4.23
CA GLN A 112 -9.13 0.03 -3.80
C GLN A 112 -7.85 0.13 -2.94
N SER A 113 -7.07 -0.95 -2.83
CA SER A 113 -5.82 -0.99 -2.09
C SER A 113 -4.78 -0.04 -2.67
N GLU A 114 -4.84 0.24 -3.96
CA GLU A 114 -3.87 1.08 -4.64
C GLU A 114 -3.92 2.52 -4.14
N PHE A 115 -5.11 3.05 -3.84
CA PHE A 115 -5.24 4.38 -3.22
C PHE A 115 -4.75 4.39 -1.77
N ALA A 116 -5.11 3.36 -0.99
CA ALA A 116 -4.64 3.24 0.39
C ALA A 116 -3.10 3.14 0.45
N VAL A 117 -2.49 2.36 -0.46
CA VAL A 117 -1.03 2.25 -0.58
C VAL A 117 -0.41 3.58 -1.05
N ALA A 118 -0.98 4.23 -2.07
CA ALA A 118 -0.48 5.53 -2.53
C ALA A 118 -0.52 6.61 -1.43
N ASP A 119 -1.50 6.55 -0.53
CA ASP A 119 -1.62 7.48 0.59
C ASP A 119 -0.67 7.16 1.75
N MET A 120 -0.14 5.94 1.88
CA MET A 120 0.72 5.54 3.00
C MET A 120 2.23 5.60 2.70
N VAL A 121 2.63 5.74 1.43
CA VAL A 121 4.04 5.65 1.01
C VAL A 121 4.65 7.00 0.68
N ASP A 122 5.98 7.07 0.66
CA ASP A 122 6.71 8.25 0.18
C ASP A 122 6.55 8.39 -1.33
N MET A 123 6.72 7.27 -2.05
CA MET A 123 6.76 7.22 -3.50
C MET A 123 5.85 6.10 -3.99
N PHE A 124 4.94 6.42 -4.91
CA PHE A 124 4.07 5.41 -5.52
C PHE A 124 4.53 5.09 -6.95
N VAL A 125 4.82 3.82 -7.19
CA VAL A 125 5.37 3.30 -8.44
C VAL A 125 4.37 2.38 -9.12
N LEU A 126 4.04 2.70 -10.37
CA LEU A 126 3.14 1.89 -11.19
C LEU A 126 3.93 1.06 -12.21
N LEU A 127 3.83 -0.27 -12.10
CA LEU A 127 4.47 -1.24 -12.99
C LEU A 127 3.48 -1.68 -14.07
N LEU A 128 3.78 -1.39 -15.33
CA LEU A 128 2.90 -1.65 -16.47
C LEU A 128 3.59 -2.50 -17.52
N PRO A 129 3.02 -3.64 -17.96
CA PRO A 129 3.58 -4.37 -19.08
C PRO A 129 3.37 -3.62 -20.41
N PRO A 130 4.15 -3.91 -21.46
CA PRO A 130 3.90 -3.39 -22.80
C PRO A 130 2.73 -4.19 -23.39
N ALA A 131 1.50 -3.72 -23.19
CA ALA A 131 0.31 -4.39 -23.69
C ALA A 131 -0.24 -3.74 -24.97
N GLY A 132 -0.93 -4.54 -25.78
CA GLY A 132 -1.49 -4.13 -27.06
C GLY A 132 -2.72 -3.22 -26.90
N GLY A 133 -2.52 -1.92 -26.95
CA GLY A 133 -3.53 -0.94 -27.41
C GLY A 133 -4.64 -0.53 -26.43
N ASP A 134 -5.29 -1.45 -25.72
CA ASP A 134 -6.56 -1.16 -25.01
C ASP A 134 -6.46 -1.04 -23.48
N GLU A 135 -5.28 -1.28 -22.88
CA GLU A 135 -5.14 -1.28 -21.41
C GLU A 135 -5.10 0.11 -20.77
N LEU A 136 -4.97 1.18 -21.56
CA LEU A 136 -5.11 2.55 -21.05
C LEU A 136 -6.55 2.80 -20.53
N GLN A 137 -7.53 2.01 -20.97
CA GLN A 137 -8.89 1.98 -20.41
C GLN A 137 -9.03 1.06 -19.18
N GLY A 138 -8.17 0.04 -19.04
CA GLY A 138 -8.21 -0.93 -17.94
C GLY A 138 -7.53 -0.45 -16.66
N ILE A 139 -6.55 0.45 -16.78
CA ILE A 139 -5.97 1.14 -15.64
C ILE A 139 -6.95 2.25 -15.24
N LYS A 140 -7.57 2.10 -14.07
CA LYS A 140 -8.52 3.08 -13.52
C LYS A 140 -7.90 4.47 -13.63
N ARG A 141 -8.54 5.37 -14.39
CA ARG A 141 -8.10 6.77 -14.62
C ARG A 141 -7.48 7.45 -13.39
N GLY A 142 -7.99 7.16 -12.19
CA GLY A 142 -7.48 7.73 -10.93
C GLY A 142 -6.14 7.19 -10.40
N ILE A 143 -5.67 5.99 -10.78
CA ILE A 143 -4.43 5.44 -10.19
C ILE A 143 -3.16 6.01 -10.83
N ILE A 144 -3.21 6.35 -12.13
CA ILE A 144 -2.10 6.99 -12.84
C ILE A 144 -1.81 8.36 -12.23
N GLU A 145 -2.84 9.08 -11.80
CA GLU A 145 -2.71 10.38 -11.13
C GLU A 145 -1.94 10.29 -9.82
N MET A 146 -1.93 9.12 -9.18
CA MET A 146 -1.21 8.87 -7.94
C MET A 146 0.25 8.42 -8.15
N ALA A 147 0.68 8.15 -9.38
CA ALA A 147 2.02 7.66 -9.66
C ALA A 147 3.08 8.77 -9.62
N ASP A 148 4.10 8.59 -8.79
CA ASP A 148 5.33 9.39 -8.80
C ASP A 148 6.33 8.86 -9.85
N LEU A 149 6.21 7.59 -10.22
CA LEU A 149 7.00 6.94 -11.27
C LEU A 149 6.18 5.83 -11.92
N VAL A 150 6.29 5.73 -13.24
CA VAL A 150 5.73 4.64 -14.03
C VAL A 150 6.89 3.85 -14.62
N ALA A 151 6.93 2.54 -14.41
CA ALA A 151 7.91 1.67 -15.05
C ALA A 151 7.20 0.73 -16.03
N ILE A 152 7.53 0.87 -17.30
CA ILE A 152 7.09 -0.05 -18.35
C ILE A 152 7.97 -1.30 -18.26
N THR A 153 7.42 -2.38 -17.73
CA THR A 153 8.12 -3.64 -17.48
C THR A 153 8.30 -4.44 -18.78
N LYS A 154 9.01 -5.57 -18.71
CA LYS A 154 9.21 -6.51 -19.83
C LYS A 154 9.72 -5.84 -21.11
N SER A 155 10.50 -4.76 -20.99
CA SER A 155 11.09 -4.06 -22.12
C SER A 155 12.32 -4.83 -22.63
N ASP A 156 12.12 -6.06 -23.10
CA ASP A 156 13.16 -6.95 -23.62
C ASP A 156 12.68 -7.71 -24.87
N GLY A 157 13.64 -8.16 -25.70
CA GLY A 157 13.36 -8.87 -26.96
C GLY A 157 12.38 -8.12 -27.87
N ASP A 158 11.35 -8.84 -28.35
CA ASP A 158 10.33 -8.29 -29.25
C ASP A 158 9.45 -7.21 -28.61
N LEU A 159 9.47 -7.08 -27.27
CA LEU A 159 8.66 -6.12 -26.52
C LEU A 159 9.35 -4.76 -26.35
N VAL A 160 10.61 -4.59 -26.77
CA VAL A 160 11.31 -3.30 -26.68
C VAL A 160 10.59 -2.19 -27.46
N VAL A 161 10.12 -2.50 -28.68
CA VAL A 161 9.43 -1.51 -29.53
C VAL A 161 8.05 -1.13 -28.95
N PRO A 162 7.16 -2.09 -28.59
CA PRO A 162 5.94 -1.79 -27.84
C PRO A 162 6.17 -0.98 -26.56
N ALA A 163 7.20 -1.34 -25.76
CA ALA A 163 7.50 -0.65 -24.51
C ALA A 163 7.88 0.82 -24.73
N ARG A 164 8.65 1.14 -25.79
CA ARG A 164 8.99 2.52 -26.16
C ARG A 164 7.76 3.33 -26.55
N ARG A 165 6.83 2.72 -27.30
CA ARG A 165 5.57 3.37 -27.69
C ARG A 165 4.73 3.71 -26.47
N ILE A 166 4.49 2.73 -25.60
CA ILE A 166 3.71 2.93 -24.36
C ILE A 166 4.40 3.96 -23.46
N GLN A 167 5.73 3.93 -23.33
CA GLN A 167 6.47 4.94 -22.58
C GLN A 167 6.16 6.36 -23.10
N ALA A 168 6.20 6.57 -24.42
CA ALA A 168 5.92 7.87 -25.03
C ALA A 168 4.47 8.34 -24.79
N GLU A 169 3.51 7.41 -24.85
CA GLU A 169 2.09 7.68 -24.56
C GLU A 169 1.92 8.14 -23.10
N TYR A 170 2.49 7.42 -22.12
CA TYR A 170 2.43 7.81 -20.71
C TYR A 170 3.18 9.11 -20.40
N VAL A 171 4.34 9.33 -21.01
CA VAL A 171 5.07 10.61 -20.86
C VAL A 171 4.21 11.78 -21.34
N SER A 172 3.44 11.60 -22.41
CA SER A 172 2.56 12.63 -22.95
C SER A 172 1.33 12.84 -22.07
N ALA A 173 0.70 11.75 -21.60
CA ALA A 173 -0.46 11.81 -20.73
C ALA A 173 -0.15 12.47 -19.37
N LEU A 174 0.97 12.10 -18.73
CA LEU A 174 1.36 12.61 -17.41
C LEU A 174 1.65 14.12 -17.42
N LYS A 175 2.01 14.71 -18.58
CA LYS A 175 2.20 16.16 -18.72
C LYS A 175 0.88 16.95 -18.60
N LEU A 176 -0.25 16.31 -18.89
CA LEU A 176 -1.57 16.93 -18.85
C LEU A 176 -2.22 16.82 -17.45
N LEU A 177 -1.67 15.99 -16.57
CA LEU A 177 -2.19 15.80 -15.22
C LEU A 177 -1.77 16.96 -14.31
N ARG A 178 -2.60 17.21 -13.29
CA ARG A 178 -2.27 18.16 -12.24
C ARG A 178 -1.03 17.68 -11.48
N LYS A 179 -0.10 18.60 -11.23
CA LYS A 179 1.07 18.32 -10.39
C LYS A 179 0.66 18.01 -8.95
N ARG A 180 1.23 16.95 -8.39
CA ARG A 180 1.13 16.60 -6.96
C ARG A 180 2.27 17.15 -6.10
N SER A 181 3.35 17.56 -6.76
CA SER A 181 4.55 18.14 -6.16
C SER A 181 5.01 19.32 -7.02
N GLU A 182 5.55 20.35 -6.39
CA GLU A 182 6.15 21.47 -7.13
C GLU A 182 7.56 21.12 -7.62
N VAL A 183 8.26 20.23 -6.89
CA VAL A 183 9.64 19.85 -7.19
C VAL A 183 9.79 18.54 -7.98
N TRP A 184 8.75 17.70 -8.01
CA TRP A 184 8.78 16.44 -8.75
C TRP A 184 7.70 16.37 -9.83
N ARG A 185 8.12 15.93 -11.02
CA ARG A 185 7.21 15.52 -12.10
C ARG A 185 7.33 14.01 -12.29
N PRO A 186 6.20 13.28 -12.35
CA PRO A 186 6.21 11.84 -12.59
C PRO A 186 7.08 11.47 -13.78
N LYS A 187 7.93 10.46 -13.60
CA LYS A 187 8.83 9.95 -14.64
C LYS A 187 8.26 8.66 -15.21
N VAL A 188 8.63 8.36 -16.46
CA VAL A 188 8.31 7.08 -17.09
C VAL A 188 9.61 6.43 -17.55
N VAL A 189 9.92 5.26 -17.01
CA VAL A 189 11.10 4.47 -17.34
C VAL A 189 10.68 3.16 -18.00
N ARG A 190 11.63 2.50 -18.67
CA ARG A 190 11.46 1.13 -19.18
C ARG A 190 12.41 0.23 -18.41
N ILE A 191 11.94 -0.94 -18.03
CA ILE A 191 12.74 -1.92 -17.29
C ILE A 191 12.53 -3.33 -17.83
N SER A 192 13.55 -4.17 -17.68
CA SER A 192 13.42 -5.62 -17.78
C SER A 192 14.02 -6.26 -16.54
N ALA A 193 13.17 -6.91 -15.74
CA ALA A 193 13.64 -7.72 -14.61
C ALA A 193 14.35 -9.00 -15.06
N ARG A 194 14.19 -9.39 -16.32
CA ARG A 194 14.85 -10.57 -16.90
C ARG A 194 16.31 -10.28 -17.23
N SER A 195 16.60 -9.13 -17.86
CA SER A 195 17.97 -8.74 -18.23
C SER A 195 18.64 -7.82 -17.22
N GLY A 196 17.87 -7.18 -16.33
CA GLY A 196 18.34 -6.13 -15.42
C GLY A 196 18.34 -4.72 -16.03
N GLU A 197 18.09 -4.60 -17.34
CA GLU A 197 18.12 -3.32 -18.04
C GLU A 197 17.11 -2.33 -17.43
N GLY A 198 17.55 -1.08 -17.21
CA GLY A 198 16.71 0.00 -16.70
C GLY A 198 16.49 0.00 -15.19
N ILE A 199 16.84 -1.08 -14.47
CA ILE A 199 16.56 -1.19 -13.03
C ILE A 199 17.48 -0.29 -12.19
N THR A 200 18.75 -0.14 -12.59
CA THR A 200 19.66 0.79 -11.91
C THR A 200 19.25 2.24 -12.16
N GLU A 201 18.88 2.58 -13.39
CA GLU A 201 18.38 3.91 -13.75
C GLU A 201 17.07 4.23 -13.02
N MET A 202 16.19 3.24 -12.87
CA MET A 202 14.98 3.35 -12.06
C MET A 202 15.33 3.68 -10.59
N TRP A 203 16.31 2.98 -10.01
CA TRP A 203 16.78 3.28 -8.65
C TRP A 203 17.33 4.70 -8.53
N ASP A 204 18.10 5.16 -9.52
CA ASP A 204 18.62 6.53 -9.54
C ASP A 204 17.49 7.55 -9.56
N LYS A 205 16.39 7.29 -10.28
CA LYS A 205 15.18 8.14 -10.25
C LYS A 205 14.47 8.13 -8.90
N MET A 206 14.45 7.00 -8.20
CA MET A 206 13.87 6.92 -6.85
C MET A 206 14.71 7.72 -5.84
N LYS A 207 16.04 7.67 -5.93
CA LYS A 207 16.94 8.52 -5.12
C LYS A 207 16.76 10.00 -5.45
N GLU A 208 16.70 10.35 -6.74
CA GLU A 208 16.46 11.74 -7.21
C GLU A 208 15.13 12.28 -6.64
N PHE A 209 14.06 11.48 -6.69
CA PHE A 209 12.77 11.82 -6.09
C PHE A 209 12.93 12.12 -4.59
N ARG A 210 13.52 11.19 -3.84
CA ARG A 210 13.72 11.34 -2.39
C ARG A 210 14.48 12.61 -2.07
N ASP A 211 15.61 12.85 -2.75
CA ASP A 211 16.50 13.96 -2.45
C ASP A 211 15.84 15.31 -2.74
N LEU A 212 15.13 15.43 -3.87
CA LEU A 212 14.38 16.64 -4.20
C LEU A 212 13.23 16.90 -3.23
N MET A 213 12.47 15.86 -2.88
CA MET A 213 11.33 15.97 -1.96
C MET A 213 11.76 16.25 -0.51
N LEU A 214 12.92 15.74 -0.09
CA LEU A 214 13.53 16.07 1.20
C LEU A 214 14.04 17.51 1.22
N ALA A 215 14.79 17.92 0.20
CA ALA A 215 15.34 19.27 0.11
C ALA A 215 14.26 20.36 0.07
N SER A 216 13.09 20.08 -0.52
CA SER A 216 11.95 20.99 -0.54
C SER A 216 11.11 20.98 0.75
N GLY A 217 11.33 19.99 1.63
CA GLY A 217 10.49 19.74 2.80
C GLY A 217 9.15 19.06 2.50
N GLU A 218 8.80 18.85 1.22
CA GLU A 218 7.54 18.19 0.84
C GLU A 218 7.44 16.76 1.36
N LEU A 219 8.56 16.02 1.43
CA LEU A 219 8.55 14.64 1.94
C LEU A 219 8.21 14.58 3.42
N ILE A 220 8.80 15.49 4.21
CA ILE A 220 8.55 15.57 5.65
C ILE A 220 7.09 15.96 5.90
N ALA A 221 6.56 16.95 5.17
CA ALA A 221 5.16 17.35 5.26
C ALA A 221 4.20 16.21 4.85
N ARG A 222 4.55 15.45 3.81
CA ARG A 222 3.81 14.25 3.38
C ARG A 222 3.74 13.23 4.50
N ARG A 223 4.88 12.83 5.07
CA ARG A 223 4.96 11.88 6.20
C ARG A 223 4.16 12.35 7.41
N GLN A 224 4.23 13.63 7.78
CA GLN A 224 3.43 14.17 8.90
C GLN A 224 1.92 14.07 8.66
N LYS A 225 1.47 14.37 7.44
CA LYS A 225 0.06 14.22 7.05
C LYS A 225 -0.37 12.75 7.12
N GLN A 226 0.48 11.84 6.67
CA GLN A 226 0.24 10.39 6.73
C GLN A 226 0.10 9.91 8.17
N GLN A 227 1.01 10.30 9.05
CA GLN A 227 0.96 9.95 10.47
C GLN A 227 -0.34 10.44 11.14
N LYS A 228 -0.81 11.64 10.80
CA LYS A 228 -2.11 12.14 11.27
C LYS A 228 -3.26 11.25 10.80
N VAL A 229 -3.28 10.85 9.53
CA VAL A 229 -4.30 9.94 8.99
C VAL A 229 -4.23 8.59 9.68
N TRP A 230 -3.04 8.03 9.86
CA TRP A 230 -2.84 6.74 10.52
C TRP A 230 -3.35 6.75 11.96
N MET A 231 -3.04 7.80 12.73
CA MET A 231 -3.55 7.97 14.09
C MET A 231 -5.08 7.92 14.15
N TRP A 232 -5.76 8.66 13.26
CA TRP A 232 -7.23 8.68 13.24
C TRP A 232 -7.85 7.35 12.80
N ASN A 233 -7.24 6.67 11.82
CA ASN A 233 -7.69 5.33 11.41
C ASN A 233 -7.58 4.32 12.56
N LEU A 234 -6.46 4.35 13.30
CA LEU A 234 -6.27 3.50 14.49
C LEU A 234 -7.32 3.76 15.56
N ILE A 235 -7.65 5.03 15.83
CA ILE A 235 -8.71 5.39 16.77
C ILE A 235 -10.06 4.84 16.30
N GLN A 236 -10.42 5.04 15.04
CA GLN A 236 -11.70 4.56 14.48
C GLN A 236 -11.84 3.04 14.60
N GLU A 237 -10.80 2.30 14.23
CA GLU A 237 -10.79 0.85 14.32
C GLU A 237 -10.86 0.36 15.76
N SER A 238 -10.06 0.95 16.65
CA SER A 238 -10.06 0.60 18.08
C SER A 238 -11.41 0.89 18.73
N VAL A 239 -12.04 2.03 18.42
CA VAL A 239 -13.38 2.35 18.93
C VAL A 239 -14.41 1.35 18.43
N LEU A 240 -14.36 0.96 17.15
CA LEU A 240 -15.27 -0.03 16.59
C LEU A 240 -15.06 -1.43 17.19
N GLU A 241 -13.80 -1.81 17.43
CA GLU A 241 -13.43 -3.06 18.09
C GLU A 241 -13.96 -3.12 19.53
N HIS A 242 -13.73 -2.06 20.33
CA HIS A 242 -14.29 -1.94 21.68
C HIS A 242 -15.82 -1.96 21.67
N PHE A 243 -16.45 -1.28 20.71
CA PHE A 243 -17.89 -1.30 20.54
C PHE A 243 -18.42 -2.72 20.29
N ARG A 244 -17.81 -3.47 19.36
CA ARG A 244 -18.24 -4.83 19.00
C ARG A 244 -17.99 -5.85 20.11
N THR A 245 -16.92 -5.68 20.88
CA THR A 245 -16.54 -6.59 21.98
C THR A 245 -17.24 -6.26 23.30
N HIS A 246 -17.86 -5.08 23.43
CA HIS A 246 -18.63 -4.70 24.60
C HIS A 246 -19.75 -5.73 24.88
N PRO A 247 -19.82 -6.37 26.06
CA PRO A 247 -20.69 -7.51 26.32
C PRO A 247 -22.16 -7.26 25.95
N THR A 248 -22.71 -6.12 26.39
CA THR A 248 -24.11 -5.76 26.13
C THR A 248 -24.39 -5.48 24.65
N VAL A 249 -23.42 -4.91 23.93
CA VAL A 249 -23.57 -4.64 22.49
C VAL A 249 -23.50 -5.95 21.73
N ARG A 250 -22.51 -6.79 22.06
CA ARG A 250 -22.32 -8.12 21.46
C ARG A 250 -23.56 -9.01 21.56
N GLU A 251 -24.26 -8.98 22.70
CA GLU A 251 -25.52 -9.71 22.90
C GLU A 251 -26.68 -9.12 22.07
N GLN A 252 -26.74 -7.80 21.91
CA GLN A 252 -27.84 -7.13 21.22
C GLN A 252 -27.71 -7.11 19.69
N ILE A 253 -26.48 -7.12 19.14
CA ILE A 253 -26.24 -7.05 17.68
C ILE A 253 -27.09 -8.05 16.90
N PRO A 254 -27.06 -9.38 17.18
CA PRO A 254 -27.81 -10.35 16.37
C PRO A 254 -29.33 -10.14 16.43
N LEU A 255 -29.84 -9.65 17.57
CA LEU A 255 -31.27 -9.39 17.76
C LEU A 255 -31.73 -8.17 16.97
N LEU A 256 -30.94 -7.09 17.00
CA LEU A 256 -31.25 -5.85 16.29
C LEU A 256 -31.04 -5.98 14.78
N GLU A 257 -30.01 -6.70 14.33
CA GLU A 257 -29.81 -7.03 12.91
C GLU A 257 -31.01 -7.79 12.34
N ARG A 258 -31.53 -8.81 13.05
CA ARG A 258 -32.74 -9.53 12.62
C ARG A 258 -33.95 -8.62 12.48
N LYS A 259 -34.15 -7.68 13.42
CA LYS A 259 -35.25 -6.71 13.37
C LYS A 259 -35.11 -5.72 12.21
N VAL A 260 -33.88 -5.32 11.86
CA VAL A 260 -33.62 -4.48 10.69
C VAL A 260 -33.92 -5.26 9.40
N LEU A 261 -33.41 -6.49 9.28
CA LEU A 261 -33.63 -7.33 8.10
C LEU A 261 -35.10 -7.68 7.88
N SER A 262 -35.89 -7.81 8.96
CA SER A 262 -37.34 -8.04 8.87
C SER A 262 -38.16 -6.77 8.67
N GLY A 263 -37.54 -5.59 8.64
CA GLY A 263 -38.21 -4.29 8.54
C GLY A 263 -38.93 -3.83 9.82
N ALA A 264 -38.76 -4.54 10.95
CA ALA A 264 -39.37 -4.19 12.23
C ALA A 264 -38.70 -2.99 12.92
N LEU A 265 -37.44 -2.69 12.55
CA LEU A 265 -36.71 -1.49 12.97
C LEU A 265 -35.99 -0.86 11.78
N SER A 266 -35.87 0.47 11.79
CA SER A 266 -35.01 1.16 10.83
C SER A 266 -33.53 0.98 11.19
N PRO A 267 -32.61 0.98 10.20
CA PRO A 267 -31.17 0.91 10.46
C PRO A 267 -30.67 1.99 11.43
N GLY A 268 -31.17 3.23 11.30
CA GLY A 268 -30.81 4.35 12.18
C GLY A 268 -31.22 4.12 13.64
N LEU A 269 -32.45 3.65 13.87
CA LEU A 269 -32.91 3.37 15.24
C LEU A 269 -32.16 2.20 15.86
N ALA A 270 -31.87 1.14 15.09
CA ALA A 270 -31.06 0.03 15.58
C ALA A 270 -29.63 0.48 15.96
N ALA A 271 -29.01 1.35 15.16
CA ALA A 271 -27.71 1.93 15.46
C ALA A 271 -27.75 2.78 16.76
N ASP A 272 -28.75 3.64 16.92
CA ASP A 272 -28.92 4.45 18.14
C ASP A 272 -29.10 3.59 19.39
N LEU A 273 -29.84 2.48 19.30
CA LEU A 273 -30.02 1.54 20.40
C LEU A 273 -28.71 0.87 20.80
N LEU A 274 -27.91 0.40 19.82
CA LEU A 274 -26.60 -0.16 20.09
C LEU A 274 -25.63 0.88 20.68
N LEU A 275 -25.64 2.12 20.17
CA LEU A 275 -24.84 3.23 20.71
C LEU A 275 -25.23 3.59 22.15
N LYS A 276 -26.53 3.56 22.47
CA LYS A 276 -27.00 3.73 23.85
C LYS A 276 -26.51 2.60 24.74
N ALA A 277 -26.66 1.35 24.30
CA ALA A 277 -26.21 0.17 25.04
C ALA A 277 -24.69 0.16 25.31
N PHE A 278 -23.90 0.74 24.40
CA PHE A 278 -22.47 0.93 24.60
C PHE A 278 -22.15 1.95 25.70
N LYS A 279 -22.89 3.07 25.77
CA LYS A 279 -22.66 4.17 26.74
C LYS A 279 -23.07 3.83 28.16
N THR A 280 -24.12 3.03 28.37
CA THR A 280 -24.70 2.82 29.71
C THR A 280 -23.80 2.07 30.69
N LYS A 281 -22.84 1.28 30.22
CA LYS A 281 -21.91 0.52 31.09
C LYS A 281 -20.55 1.19 31.28
N THR A 282 -20.18 2.14 30.42
CA THR A 282 -18.90 2.87 30.53
C THR A 282 -18.84 3.76 31.78
N ASN A 283 -20.00 4.12 32.33
CA ASN A 283 -20.13 4.99 33.52
C ASN A 283 -19.93 4.26 34.87
N GLU A 284 -19.63 2.97 34.90
CA GLU A 284 -19.39 2.20 36.14
C GLU A 284 -17.89 2.02 36.50
N ILE A 285 -16.97 2.60 35.73
CA ILE A 285 -15.52 2.58 36.04
C ILE A 285 -15.16 3.87 36.81
N HIS A 286 -14.68 3.69 38.04
CA HIS A 286 -14.63 4.64 39.16
C HIS A 286 -14.20 6.11 38.92
N PRO A 287 -14.70 7.05 39.76
CA PRO A 287 -14.14 8.39 39.91
C PRO A 287 -12.73 8.32 40.48
N ILE A 288 -11.84 9.14 39.92
CA ILE A 288 -10.50 9.39 40.45
C ILE A 288 -10.67 10.04 41.83
N GLN A 289 -10.21 9.35 42.89
CA GLN A 289 -9.82 9.95 44.16
C GLN A 289 -8.28 9.97 44.23
#